data_AF-A0A8H5B3D8-F1
#
_entry.id   AF-A0A8H5B3D8-F1
#
_cell.length_a   1.000
_cell.length_b   1.000
_cell.length_c   1.000
_cell.angle_alpha   90.00
_cell.angle_beta   90.00
_cell.angle_gamma   90.00
#
_symmetry.space_group_name_H-M   'P 1'
#
loop_
_entity.id
_entity.type
_entity.pdbx_description
1 polymer ?
#
loop_
_entity_poly.entity_id
_entity_poly.type
_entity_poly.pdbx_seq_one_letter_code
_entity_poly.pdbx_strand_id
1 'polypeptide(L)'
;MNLMEWEVGIPGKSNTPWEGGLYKLSMTFPEDYPSKPPKCKFTPPLFHPNVYPSGTVCLSILDEEKSWKPAITIKQIVLGIQDLLDDPNVNDPAQSDAYTMFKKRVKLQARENTQK
;
A
#
# COMPACT_ATOMS: atom_id res chain seq x y z
N MET A 1 -22.80 -4.13 10.08
CA MET A 1 -21.59 -4.67 9.43
C MET A 1 -21.56 -4.14 8.01
N ASN A 2 -20.55 -3.36 7.64
CA ASN A 2 -20.43 -2.81 6.29
C ASN A 2 -19.54 -3.75 5.45
N LEU A 3 -20.12 -4.44 4.47
CA LEU A 3 -19.36 -5.34 3.59
C LEU A 3 -18.43 -4.59 2.62
N MET A 4 -18.64 -3.28 2.43
CA MET A 4 -17.90 -2.45 1.50
C MET A 4 -16.72 -1.70 2.16
N GLU A 5 -16.51 -1.89 3.46
CA GLU A 5 -15.41 -1.24 4.21
C GLU A 5 -14.72 -2.26 5.11
N TRP A 6 -13.44 -2.52 4.83
CA TRP A 6 -12.65 -3.52 5.53
C TRP A 6 -11.44 -2.86 6.19
N GLU A 7 -11.11 -3.34 7.39
CA GLU A 7 -9.82 -3.06 8.03
C GLU A 7 -8.87 -4.22 7.76
N VAL A 8 -7.68 -3.90 7.25
CA VAL A 8 -6.68 -4.88 6.83
C VAL A 8 -5.35 -4.58 7.52
N GLY A 9 -4.66 -5.62 7.99
CA GLY A 9 -3.32 -5.52 8.53
C GLY A 9 -2.31 -6.22 7.61
N ILE A 10 -1.28 -5.49 7.19
CA ILE A 10 -0.19 -6.01 6.36
C ILE A 10 1.06 -6.19 7.23
N PRO A 11 1.52 -7.43 7.50
CA PRO A 11 2.76 -7.64 8.22
C PRO A 11 3.97 -7.31 7.32
N GLY A 12 5.01 -6.71 7.87
CA GLY A 12 6.27 -6.58 7.14
C GLY A 12 6.98 -7.93 6.98
N LYS A 13 7.65 -8.11 5.84
CA LYS A 13 8.37 -9.36 5.53
C LYS A 13 9.62 -9.50 6.39
N SER A 14 9.99 -10.75 6.70
CA SER A 14 11.26 -11.04 7.36
C SER A 14 12.47 -10.62 6.53
N ASN A 15 13.55 -10.23 7.21
CA ASN A 15 14.78 -9.70 6.64
C ASN A 15 14.61 -8.42 5.83
N THR A 16 13.50 -7.70 6.01
CA THR A 16 13.27 -6.38 5.41
C THR A 16 13.25 -5.31 6.50
N PRO A 17 13.45 -4.03 6.15
CA PRO A 17 13.30 -2.93 7.11
C PRO A 17 11.93 -2.89 7.82
N TRP A 18 10.90 -3.48 7.20
CA TRP A 18 9.52 -3.51 7.68
C TRP A 18 9.22 -4.66 8.66
N GLU A 19 10.17 -5.59 8.83
CA GLU A 19 10.01 -6.76 9.69
C GLU A 19 9.54 -6.39 11.11
N GLY A 20 8.58 -7.17 11.64
CA GLY A 20 7.99 -6.95 12.96
C GLY A 20 6.88 -5.90 13.01
N GLY A 21 6.69 -5.11 11.94
CA GLY A 21 5.58 -4.18 11.82
C GLY A 21 4.26 -4.83 11.38
N LEU A 22 3.14 -4.25 11.83
CA LEU A 22 1.80 -4.54 11.33
C LEU A 22 1.15 -3.24 10.85
N TYR A 23 1.10 -3.06 9.54
CA TYR A 23 0.66 -1.82 8.91
C TYR A 23 -0.83 -1.89 8.57
N LYS A 24 -1.62 -1.06 9.25
CA LYS A 24 -3.07 -1.05 9.08
C LYS A 24 -3.48 -0.19 7.89
N LEU A 25 -4.44 -0.67 7.13
CA LEU A 25 -5.06 0.08 6.04
C LEU A 25 -6.56 -0.19 5.97
N SER A 26 -7.31 0.80 5.50
CA SER A 26 -8.71 0.66 5.11
C SER A 26 -8.80 0.24 3.65
N MET A 27 -9.63 -0.75 3.34
CA MET A 27 -9.99 -1.16 1.98
C MET A 27 -11.47 -0.85 1.74
N THR A 28 -11.76 0.06 0.83
CA THR A 28 -13.12 0.52 0.50
C THR A 28 -13.49 0.06 -0.90
N PHE A 29 -14.58 -0.70 -1.00
CA PHE A 29 -15.11 -1.21 -2.25
C PHE A 29 -16.13 -0.21 -2.83
N PRO A 30 -15.99 0.24 -4.08
CA PRO A 30 -17.00 1.07 -4.72
C PRO A 30 -18.26 0.25 -5.06
N GLU A 31 -19.38 0.91 -5.33
CA GLU A 31 -20.66 0.25 -5.68
C GLU A 31 -20.57 -0.63 -6.93
N ASP A 32 -19.67 -0.29 -7.85
CA ASP A 32 -19.41 -1.00 -9.10
C ASP A 32 -18.26 -2.02 -9.00
N TYR A 33 -17.81 -2.36 -7.79
CA TYR A 33 -16.92 -3.51 -7.59
C TYR A 33 -17.62 -4.81 -8.06
N PRO A 34 -16.95 -5.72 -8.81
CA PRO A 34 -15.52 -5.74 -9.12
C PRO A 34 -15.13 -5.11 -10.46
N SER A 35 -16.03 -4.40 -11.15
CA SER A 35 -15.67 -3.66 -12.37
C SER A 35 -14.61 -2.61 -12.08
N LYS A 36 -14.73 -1.89 -10.95
CA LYS A 36 -13.69 -0.99 -10.43
C LYS A 36 -12.92 -1.57 -9.25
N PRO A 37 -11.63 -1.20 -9.09
CA PRO A 37 -10.82 -1.66 -7.98
C PRO A 37 -11.26 -1.07 -6.65
N PRO A 38 -10.99 -1.75 -5.52
CA PRO A 38 -11.13 -1.15 -4.21
C PRO A 38 -10.04 -0.08 -3.99
N LYS A 39 -10.34 0.92 -3.15
CA LYS A 39 -9.37 1.91 -2.70
C LYS A 39 -8.69 1.43 -1.42
N CYS A 40 -7.36 1.40 -1.41
CA CYS A 40 -6.56 1.03 -0.24
C CYS A 40 -5.86 2.26 0.34
N LYS A 41 -5.99 2.47 1.66
CA LYS A 41 -5.40 3.63 2.34
C LYS A 41 -4.82 3.25 3.69
N PHE A 42 -3.52 3.47 3.90
CA PHE A 42 -2.88 3.28 5.20
C PHE A 42 -3.39 4.27 6.24
N THR A 43 -3.60 3.77 7.45
CA THR A 43 -4.05 4.52 8.62
C THR A 43 -3.22 4.13 9.86
N PRO A 44 -2.29 4.98 10.32
CA PRO A 44 -1.92 6.29 9.76
C PRO A 44 -1.21 6.18 8.38
N PRO A 45 -1.14 7.27 7.60
CA PRO A 45 -0.38 7.30 6.35
C PRO A 45 1.09 6.89 6.56
N LEU A 46 1.58 6.00 5.71
CA LEU A 46 2.98 5.60 5.71
C LEU A 46 3.81 6.57 4.88
N PHE A 47 5.02 6.87 5.35
CA PHE A 47 6.02 7.50 4.51
C PHE A 47 6.61 6.44 3.57
N HIS A 48 6.17 6.43 2.31
CA HIS A 48 6.55 5.43 1.32
C HIS A 48 6.44 6.01 -0.10
N PRO A 49 7.37 5.72 -1.04
CA PRO A 49 7.36 6.31 -2.39
C PRO A 49 6.06 6.16 -3.17
N ASN A 50 5.33 5.07 -2.93
CA ASN A 50 4.04 4.76 -3.57
C ASN A 50 2.84 4.91 -2.64
N VAL A 51 2.97 5.69 -1.56
CA VAL A 51 1.84 6.05 -0.68
C VAL A 51 1.70 7.56 -0.68
N TYR A 52 0.53 8.07 -1.04
CA TYR A 52 0.27 9.50 -0.99
C TYR A 52 0.24 10.02 0.46
N PRO A 53 0.41 11.33 0.72
CA PRO A 53 0.24 11.91 2.05
C PRO A 53 -1.14 11.62 2.68
N SER A 54 -2.16 11.39 1.84
CA SER A 54 -3.49 10.95 2.26
C SER A 54 -3.52 9.54 2.85
N GLY A 55 -2.46 8.75 2.66
CA GLY A 55 -2.38 7.31 2.95
C GLY A 55 -2.77 6.42 1.77
N THR A 56 -3.29 6.97 0.68
CA THR A 56 -3.73 6.18 -0.50
C THR A 56 -2.55 5.46 -1.13
N VAL A 57 -2.71 4.16 -1.39
CA VAL A 57 -1.69 3.33 -2.04
C VAL A 57 -1.76 3.49 -3.56
N CYS A 58 -0.61 3.77 -4.18
CA CYS A 58 -0.44 3.71 -5.63
C CYS A 58 0.11 2.33 -6.02
N LEU A 59 -0.72 1.51 -6.65
CA LEU A 59 -0.35 0.20 -7.17
C LEU A 59 -1.13 -0.06 -8.46
N SER A 60 -0.49 -0.58 -9.51
CA SER A 60 -1.13 -0.72 -10.83
C SER A 60 -2.36 -1.62 -10.82
N ILE A 61 -2.41 -2.63 -9.95
CA ILE A 61 -3.57 -3.49 -9.75
C ILE A 61 -4.69 -2.85 -8.91
N LEU A 62 -4.51 -1.61 -8.46
CA LEU A 62 -5.56 -0.79 -7.81
C LEU A 62 -6.02 0.37 -8.71
N ASP A 63 -5.60 0.36 -9.98
CA ASP A 63 -5.85 1.42 -10.95
C ASP A 63 -6.59 0.82 -12.16
N GLU A 64 -7.79 1.35 -12.42
CA GLU A 64 -8.73 0.91 -13.47
C GLU A 64 -8.11 1.00 -14.86
N GLU A 65 -7.31 2.04 -15.11
CA GLU A 65 -6.70 2.32 -16.41
C GLU A 65 -5.37 1.58 -16.62
N LYS A 66 -4.90 0.82 -15.62
CA LYS A 66 -3.62 0.11 -15.66
C LYS A 66 -3.80 -1.40 -15.66
N SER A 67 -3.67 -2.03 -14.50
CA SER A 67 -3.56 -3.50 -14.39
C SER A 67 -4.70 -4.12 -13.61
N TRP A 68 -5.70 -3.34 -13.20
CA TRP A 68 -6.90 -3.89 -12.56
C TRP A 68 -7.60 -4.89 -13.49
N LYS A 69 -8.05 -5.99 -12.88
CA LYS A 69 -8.94 -6.96 -13.52
C LYS A 69 -9.94 -7.42 -12.45
N PRO A 70 -11.23 -7.58 -12.77
CA PRO A 70 -12.24 -8.07 -11.82
C PRO A 70 -11.91 -9.43 -11.17
N ALA A 71 -11.05 -10.22 -11.80
CA ALA A 71 -10.58 -11.52 -11.29
C ALA A 71 -9.46 -11.41 -10.24
N ILE A 72 -8.91 -10.21 -9.98
CA ILE A 72 -7.89 -10.01 -8.96
C ILE A 72 -8.54 -10.17 -7.58
N THR A 73 -8.02 -11.12 -6.82
CA THR A 73 -8.50 -11.44 -5.49
C THR A 73 -7.97 -10.47 -4.45
N ILE A 74 -8.70 -10.34 -3.33
CA ILE A 74 -8.24 -9.57 -2.17
C ILE A 74 -6.86 -10.07 -1.70
N LYS A 75 -6.61 -11.39 -1.73
CA LYS A 75 -5.31 -11.99 -1.40
C LYS A 75 -4.18 -11.44 -2.28
N GLN A 76 -4.39 -11.33 -3.59
CA GLN A 76 -3.40 -10.78 -4.51
C GLN A 76 -3.15 -9.29 -4.24
N ILE A 77 -4.20 -8.53 -3.89
CA ILE A 77 -4.06 -7.12 -3.52
C ILE A 77 -3.17 -6.98 -2.28
N VAL A 78 -3.47 -7.69 -1.19
CA VAL A 78 -2.69 -7.56 0.05
C VAL A 78 -1.25 -8.07 -0.09
N LEU A 79 -1.01 -9.10 -0.90
CA LEU A 79 0.35 -9.55 -1.22
C LEU A 79 1.10 -8.50 -2.07
N GLY A 80 0.45 -7.93 -3.08
CA GLY A 80 1.05 -6.87 -3.89
C GLY A 80 1.39 -5.62 -3.07
N ILE A 81 0.55 -5.25 -2.09
CA ILE A 81 0.86 -4.16 -1.16
C ILE A 81 2.03 -4.53 -0.24
N GLN A 82 2.10 -5.77 0.25
CA GLN A 82 3.23 -6.24 1.07
C GLN A 82 4.54 -6.23 0.29
N ASP A 83 4.51 -6.64 -0.98
CA ASP A 83 5.66 -6.59 -1.89
C ASP A 83 6.11 -5.15 -2.13
N LEU A 84 5.16 -4.24 -2.35
CA LEU A 84 5.40 -2.83 -2.62
C LEU A 84 6.17 -2.12 -1.50
N LEU A 85 5.99 -2.53 -0.23
CA LEU A 85 6.71 -1.93 0.90
C LEU A 85 8.23 -2.07 0.77
N ASP A 86 8.71 -3.23 0.33
CA ASP A 86 10.15 -3.51 0.23
C ASP A 86 10.71 -3.28 -1.19
N ASP A 87 9.88 -3.38 -2.22
CA ASP A 87 10.23 -3.11 -3.62
C ASP A 87 9.33 -2.02 -4.24
N PRO A 88 9.60 -0.72 -3.98
CA PRO A 88 8.74 0.35 -4.47
C PRO A 88 8.81 0.49 -5.98
N ASN A 89 7.65 0.75 -6.60
CA ASN A 89 7.59 1.02 -8.03
C ASN A 89 8.16 2.41 -8.34
N VAL A 90 9.33 2.43 -8.95
CA VAL A 90 10.08 3.66 -9.30
C VAL A 90 9.49 4.42 -10.49
N ASN A 91 8.65 3.76 -11.29
CA ASN A 91 8.06 4.34 -12.50
C ASN A 91 6.75 5.09 -12.22
N ASP A 92 6.19 4.94 -11.02
CA ASP A 92 4.94 5.58 -10.59
C ASP A 92 5.08 6.15 -9.16
N PRO A 93 6.00 7.12 -8.94
CA PRO A 93 6.19 7.69 -7.62
C PRO A 93 4.97 8.54 -7.24
N ALA A 94 4.24 8.11 -6.22
CA ALA A 94 3.19 8.92 -5.59
C ALA A 94 3.79 10.17 -4.89
N GLN A 95 5.07 10.09 -4.52
CA GLN A 95 5.82 11.14 -3.85
C GLN A 95 7.26 11.24 -4.39
N SER A 96 7.59 12.33 -5.12
CA SER A 96 8.95 12.61 -5.62
C SER A 96 9.99 12.73 -4.51
N ASP A 97 9.60 13.34 -3.39
CA ASP A 97 10.49 13.61 -2.25
C ASP A 97 10.75 12.32 -1.45
N ALA A 98 9.71 11.50 -1.25
CA ALA A 98 9.84 10.20 -0.61
C ALA A 98 10.68 9.24 -1.47
N TYR A 99 10.56 9.29 -2.80
CA TYR A 99 11.40 8.51 -3.71
C TYR A 99 12.91 8.83 -3.53
N THR A 100 13.26 10.12 -3.51
CA THR A 100 14.65 10.56 -3.36
C THR A 100 15.22 10.20 -1.98
N MET A 101 14.40 10.29 -0.93
CA MET A 101 14.78 9.93 0.43
C MET A 101 14.80 8.41 0.66
N PHE A 102 13.89 7.65 0.05
CA PHE A 102 13.80 6.19 0.15
C PHE A 102 15.13 5.56 -0.28
N LYS A 103 15.65 5.92 -1.47
CA LYS A 103 16.95 5.44 -1.95
C LYS A 103 18.11 5.66 -0.95
N LYS A 104 18.01 6.67 -0.08
CA LYS A 104 19.05 7.01 0.89
C LYS A 104 18.81 6.43 2.29
N ARG A 105 17.56 6.13 2.68
CA ARG A 105 17.18 5.94 4.10
C ARG A 105 16.05 4.92 4.39
N VAL A 106 15.76 3.96 3.51
CA VAL A 106 14.71 2.93 3.74
C VAL A 106 14.69 2.37 5.17
N LYS A 107 15.87 2.00 5.70
CA LYS A 107 16.03 1.42 7.05
C LYS A 107 15.64 2.34 8.21
N LEU A 108 15.78 3.65 8.06
CA LEU A 108 15.38 4.61 9.08
C LEU A 108 13.87 4.84 9.06
N GLN A 109 13.27 4.87 7.86
CA GLN A 109 11.85 5.16 7.67
C GLN A 109 10.94 4.03 8.15
N ALA A 110 11.31 2.77 7.86
CA ALA A 110 10.52 1.64 8.33
C ALA A 110 10.46 1.58 9.88
N ARG A 111 11.55 2.00 10.55
CA ARG A 111 11.62 2.15 12.02
C ARG A 111 10.76 3.30 12.55
N GLU A 112 10.69 4.42 11.85
CA GLU A 112 9.81 5.54 12.21
C GLU A 112 8.33 5.19 12.05
N ASN A 113 8.00 4.39 11.04
CA ASN A 113 6.63 3.93 10.78
C ASN A 113 6.14 2.88 11.80
N THR A 114 7.03 2.12 12.45
CA THR A 114 6.66 1.12 13.48
C THR A 114 6.40 1.73 14.86
N GLN A 115 6.79 2.99 15.07
CA GLN A 115 6.65 3.71 16.35
C GLN A 115 5.38 4.58 16.41
N LYS A 116 4.56 4.57 15.37
CA LYS A 116 3.27 5.28 15.29
C LYS A 116 2.12 4.29 15.36
#